data_AF-A0A6G3WVH1-F1
#
_entry.id   AF-A0A6G3WVH1-F1
#
_cell.length_a   1.000
_cell.length_b   1.000
_cell.length_c   1.000
_cell.angle_alpha   90.00
_cell.angle_beta   90.00
_cell.angle_gamma   90.00
#
_symmetry.space_group_name_H-M   'P 1'
#
loop_
_entity.id
_entity.type
_entity.pdbx_description
1 polymer ?
#
loop_
_entity_poly.entity_id
_entity_poly.type
_entity_poly.pdbx_seq_one_letter_code
_entity_poly.pdbx_strand_id
1 'polypeptide(L)'
;VHHEAVRLAAQQAHVHEQLAETLVGVARRGARLTAVMVSELDTVQRDEADPVRMKTLFALDHLAIRMERNTNNLLVLGGYGNARVRSADVGCSTV
;
A
#
# COMPACT_ATOMS: atom_id res chain seq x y z
N VAL A 1 -30.49 20.98 -14.16
CA VAL A 1 -29.06 21.11 -13.78
C VAL A 1 -28.68 20.31 -12.53
N HIS A 2 -29.38 20.41 -11.40
CA HIS A 2 -29.05 19.64 -10.19
C HIS A 2 -29.13 18.11 -10.35
N HIS A 3 -30.15 17.60 -11.06
CA HIS A 3 -30.27 16.15 -11.28
C HIS A 3 -29.10 15.59 -12.10
N GLU A 4 -28.59 16.37 -13.06
CA GLU A 4 -27.46 15.98 -13.89
C GLU A 4 -26.15 16.02 -13.09
N ALA A 5 -25.99 17.03 -12.21
CA ALA A 5 -24.87 17.09 -11.27
C ALA A 5 -24.85 15.88 -10.30
N VAL A 6 -26.02 15.48 -9.79
CA VAL A 6 -26.16 14.29 -8.93
C VAL A 6 -25.85 13.00 -9.69
N ARG A 7 -26.33 12.87 -10.93
CA ARG A 7 -26.05 11.71 -11.80
C ARG A 7 -24.56 11.58 -12.08
N LEU A 8 -23.90 12.68 -12.44
CA LEU A 8 -22.45 12.72 -12.68
C LEU A 8 -21.65 12.39 -11.40
N ALA A 9 -22.05 12.95 -10.26
CA ALA A 9 -21.42 12.64 -8.97
C ALA A 9 -21.57 11.16 -8.61
N ALA A 10 -22.74 10.55 -8.85
CA ALA A 10 -22.96 9.12 -8.62
C ALA A 10 -22.08 8.24 -9.54
N GLN A 11 -21.95 8.61 -10.82
CA GLN A 11 -21.06 7.91 -11.76
C GLN A 11 -19.59 8.01 -11.34
N GLN A 12 -19.16 9.20 -10.91
CA GLN A 12 -17.81 9.42 -10.41
C GLN A 12 -17.56 8.61 -9.13
N ALA A 13 -18.51 8.58 -8.20
CA ALA A 13 -18.41 7.78 -6.98
C ALA A 13 -18.23 6.28 -7.28
N HIS A 14 -18.97 5.75 -8.25
CA HIS A 14 -18.84 4.35 -8.67
C HIS A 14 -17.45 4.03 -9.24
N VAL A 15 -16.87 4.93 -10.03
CA VAL A 15 -15.50 4.76 -10.56
C VAL A 15 -14.46 4.80 -9.43
N HIS A 16 -14.63 5.69 -8.45
CA HIS A 16 -13.75 5.73 -7.27
C HIS A 16 -13.83 4.46 -6.42
N GLU A 17 -15.02 3.89 -6.27
CA GLU A 17 -15.23 2.62 -5.57
C GLU A 17 -14.51 1.46 -6.28
N GLN A 18 -14.67 1.35 -7.60
CA GLN A 18 -13.95 0.34 -8.40
C GLN A 18 -12.43 0.50 -8.29
N LEU A 19 -11.92 1.74 -8.34
CA LEU A 19 -10.50 1.99 -8.15
C LEU A 19 -10.04 1.56 -6.75
N ALA A 20 -10.79 1.90 -5.70
CA ALA A 20 -10.48 1.51 -4.34
C ALA A 20 -10.39 -0.02 -4.18
N GLU A 21 -11.33 -0.77 -4.77
CA GLU A 21 -11.29 -2.24 -4.78
C GLU A 21 -10.05 -2.79 -5.49
N THR A 22 -9.68 -2.22 -6.64
CA THR A 22 -8.49 -2.66 -7.37
C THR A 22 -7.20 -2.40 -6.56
N LEU A 23 -7.10 -1.25 -5.88
CA LEU A 23 -5.96 -0.92 -5.02
C LEU A 23 -5.83 -1.93 -3.88
N VAL A 24 -6.94 -2.29 -3.23
CA VAL A 24 -6.96 -3.31 -2.17
C VAL A 24 -6.57 -4.69 -2.71
N GLY A 25 -7.05 -5.04 -3.90
CA GLY A 25 -6.69 -6.29 -4.57
C GLY A 25 -5.19 -6.37 -4.88
N VAL A 26 -4.61 -5.31 -5.43
CA VAL A 26 -3.17 -5.21 -5.70
C VAL A 26 -2.38 -5.28 -4.40
N ALA A 27 -2.80 -4.54 -3.37
CA ALA A 27 -2.17 -4.57 -2.07
C ALA A 27 -2.12 -5.99 -1.49
N ARG A 28 -3.25 -6.69 -1.41
CA ARG A 28 -3.30 -8.05 -0.86
C ARG A 28 -2.44 -9.04 -1.64
N ARG A 29 -2.36 -8.91 -2.96
CA ARG A 29 -1.46 -9.72 -3.79
C ARG A 29 0.01 -9.39 -3.50
N GLY A 30 0.35 -8.11 -3.40
CA GLY A 30 1.67 -7.62 -3.02
C GLY A 30 2.11 -8.12 -1.65
N ALA A 31 1.22 -8.07 -0.64
CA ALA A 31 1.48 -8.61 0.70
C ALA A 31 1.80 -10.11 0.66
N ARG A 32 1.00 -10.90 -0.06
CA ARG A 32 1.24 -12.35 -0.20
C ARG A 32 2.57 -12.63 -0.88
N LEU A 33 2.89 -11.94 -1.97
CA LEU A 33 4.17 -12.10 -2.65
C LEU A 33 5.34 -11.70 -1.74
N THR A 34 5.21 -10.58 -1.02
CA THR A 34 6.24 -10.10 -0.08
C THR A 34 6.49 -11.11 1.04
N ALA A 35 5.43 -11.68 1.62
CA ALA A 35 5.56 -12.71 2.65
C ALA A 35 6.33 -13.94 2.16
N VAL A 36 6.06 -14.39 0.92
CA VAL A 36 6.82 -15.50 0.32
C VAL A 36 8.27 -15.09 0.08
N MET A 37 8.53 -13.90 -0.48
CA MET A 37 9.90 -13.41 -0.71
C MET A 37 10.72 -13.31 0.59
N VAL A 38 10.12 -12.84 1.68
CA VAL A 38 10.77 -12.79 3.00
C VAL A 38 11.10 -14.19 3.48
N SER A 39 10.16 -15.14 3.37
CA SER A 39 10.41 -16.54 3.76
C SER A 39 11.55 -17.20 2.97
N GLU A 40 11.63 -16.92 1.66
CA GLU A 40 12.73 -17.40 0.82
C GLU A 40 14.05 -16.71 1.19
N LEU A 41 14.02 -15.39 1.44
CA LEU A 41 15.19 -14.63 1.86
C LEU A 41 15.74 -15.12 3.19
N ASP A 42 14.88 -15.40 4.17
CA ASP A 42 15.23 -15.99 5.47
C ASP A 42 15.94 -17.34 5.28
N THR A 43 15.46 -18.15 4.34
CA THR A 43 16.06 -19.46 4.04
C THR A 43 17.48 -19.30 3.49
N VAL A 44 17.67 -18.40 2.52
CA VAL A 44 18.99 -18.12 1.95
C VAL A 44 19.94 -17.49 2.98
N GLN A 45 19.43 -16.60 3.84
CA GLN A 45 20.24 -15.96 4.89
C GLN A 45 20.76 -16.96 5.93
N ARG A 46 19.99 -17.99 6.31
CA ARG A 46 20.42 -18.99 7.29
C ARG A 46 21.67 -19.77 6.86
N ASP A 47 21.79 -20.04 5.57
CA ASP A 47 22.88 -20.83 5.00
C ASP A 47 24.07 -19.97 4.52
N GLU A 48 23.96 -18.64 4.65
CA GLU A 48 24.99 -17.70 4.18
C GLU A 48 26.06 -17.43 5.25
N ALA A 49 27.29 -17.85 4.98
CA ALA A 49 28.46 -17.59 5.84
C ALA A 49 29.37 -16.46 5.33
N ASP A 50 29.24 -16.06 4.05
CA ASP A 50 30.06 -14.99 3.48
C ASP A 50 29.51 -13.60 3.90
N PRO A 51 30.26 -12.79 4.66
CA PRO A 51 29.81 -11.47 5.11
C PRO A 51 29.54 -10.50 3.96
N VAL A 52 30.20 -10.64 2.81
CA VAL A 52 29.97 -9.80 1.64
C VAL A 52 28.62 -10.12 1.00
N ARG A 53 28.29 -11.42 0.86
CA ARG A 53 26.98 -11.85 0.35
C ARG A 53 25.86 -11.53 1.33
N MET A 54 26.09 -11.70 2.63
CA MET A 54 25.13 -11.34 3.68
C MET A 54 24.75 -9.85 3.61
N LYS A 55 25.70 -8.95 3.32
CA LYS A 55 25.40 -7.52 3.12
C LYS A 55 24.41 -7.28 1.98
N THR A 56 24.50 -8.05 0.90
CA THR A 56 23.55 -7.99 -0.22
C THR A 56 22.18 -8.51 0.20
N LEU A 57 22.11 -9.61 0.96
CA LEU A 57 20.85 -10.15 1.49
C LEU A 57 20.15 -9.15 2.42
N PHE A 58 20.91 -8.44 3.27
CA PHE A 58 20.34 -7.35 4.09
C PHE A 58 19.77 -6.22 3.23
N ALA A 59 20.42 -5.86 2.11
CA ALA A 59 19.86 -4.85 1.22
C ALA A 59 18.52 -5.30 0.59
N LEU A 60 18.37 -6.59 0.29
CA LEU A 60 17.11 -7.17 -0.18
C LEU A 60 16.02 -7.17 0.90
N ASP A 61 16.38 -7.43 2.14
CA ASP A 61 15.44 -7.39 3.28
C ASP A 61 14.84 -6.00 3.47
N HIS A 62 15.67 -4.95 3.31
CA HIS A 62 15.17 -3.57 3.31
C HIS A 62 14.18 -3.29 2.18
N LEU A 63 14.36 -3.92 1.01
CA LEU A 63 13.38 -3.81 -0.09
C LEU A 63 12.07 -4.53 0.25
N ALA A 64 12.12 -5.66 0.96
CA ALA A 64 10.93 -6.35 1.44
C ALA A 64 10.12 -5.47 2.41
N ILE A 65 10.77 -4.82 3.37
CA ILE A 65 10.13 -3.84 4.27
C ILE A 65 9.50 -2.68 3.48
N ARG A 66 10.17 -2.18 2.43
CA ARG A 66 9.61 -1.15 1.55
C ARG A 66 8.40 -1.65 0.76
N MET A 67 8.39 -2.91 0.34
CA MET A 67 7.28 -3.53 -0.37
C MET A 67 6.06 -3.72 0.55
N GLU A 68 6.29 -4.07 1.81
CA GLU A 68 5.24 -4.12 2.83
C GLU A 68 4.62 -2.73 3.04
N ARG A 69 5.46 -1.69 3.16
CA ARG A 69 4.98 -0.30 3.25
C ARG A 69 4.21 0.15 2.01
N ASN A 70 4.69 -0.17 0.81
CA ASN A 70 3.97 0.17 -0.43
C ASN A 70 2.60 -0.53 -0.49
N THR A 71 2.56 -1.80 -0.12
CA THR A 71 1.31 -2.55 0.02
C THR A 71 0.35 -1.89 1.01
N ASN A 72 0.86 -1.48 2.19
CA ASN A 72 0.07 -0.75 3.17
C ASN A 72 -0.44 0.61 2.65
N ASN A 73 0.37 1.35 1.88
CA ASN A 73 -0.08 2.59 1.25
C ASN A 73 -1.25 2.35 0.29
N LEU A 74 -1.23 1.25 -0.46
CA LEU A 74 -2.34 0.88 -1.35
C LEU A 74 -3.61 0.52 -0.56
N LEU A 75 -3.48 -0.16 0.59
CA LEU A 75 -4.62 -0.39 1.49
C LEU A 75 -5.20 0.92 2.03
N VAL A 76 -4.34 1.85 2.45
CA VAL A 76 -4.76 3.18 2.91
C VAL A 76 -5.49 3.94 1.80
N LEU A 77 -4.93 3.97 0.59
CA LEU A 77 -5.55 4.64 -0.57
C LEU A 77 -6.89 3.99 -0.98
N GLY A 78 -7.03 2.68 -0.80
CA GLY A 78 -8.29 1.97 -0.99
C GLY A 78 -9.31 2.15 0.14
N GLY A 79 -8.98 2.90 1.21
CA GLY A 79 -9.87 3.11 2.36
C GLY A 79 -9.86 1.99 3.42
N TYR A 80 -8.93 1.04 3.34
CA TYR A 80 -8.83 -0.12 4.25
C TYR A 80 -7.63 -0.06 5.20
N GLY A 81 -6.90 1.05 5.23
CA GLY A 81 -5.73 1.20 6.11
C GLY A 81 -6.07 1.86 7.45
N ASN A 82 -5.31 1.50 8.49
CA ASN A 82 -5.37 2.11 9.83
C ASN A 82 -4.82 3.55 9.88
N ALA A 83 -4.83 4.28 8.76
CA ALA A 83 -4.39 5.66 8.72
C ALA A 83 -5.38 6.52 9.51
N ARG A 84 -4.86 7.28 10.48
CA ARG A 84 -5.67 8.23 11.24
C ARG A 84 -6.25 9.26 10.28
N VAL A 85 -7.55 9.14 9.98
CA VAL A 85 -8.30 10.21 9.31
C VAL A 85 -8.34 11.36 10.28
N ARG A 86 -7.76 12.50 9.89
CA ARG A 86 -7.85 13.72 10.70
C ARG A 86 -9.32 14.15 10.69
N SER A 87 -9.95 14.12 11.86
CA SER A 87 -11.39 14.31 12.02
C SER A 87 -11.85 15.78 12.03
N ALA A 88 -10.91 16.72 11.90
CA ALA A 88 -11.20 18.14 11.93
C ALA A 88 -10.55 18.83 10.72
N ASP A 89 -11.35 19.62 10.02
CA ASP A 89 -10.88 20.51 8.97
C ASP A 89 -9.94 21.56 9.57
N VAL A 90 -8.79 21.79 8.91
CA VAL A 90 -7.90 22.88 9.27
C VAL A 90 -8.53 24.17 8.75
N GLY A 91 -8.85 25.09 9.66
CA GLY A 91 -9.34 26.41 9.28
C GLY A 91 -8.35 27.07 8.33
N CYS A 92 -8.82 27.42 7.13
CA CYS A 92 -8.02 28.11 6.13
C CYS A 92 -7.78 29.55 6.65
N SER A 93 -6.70 29.76 7.40
CA SER A 93 -6.29 31.12 7.74
C SER A 93 -5.69 31.73 6.48
N THR A 94 -6.33 32.81 6.03
CA THR A 94 -6.01 33.62 4.87
C THR A 94 -4.51 33.92 4.78
N VAL A 95 -3.92 33.59 3.63
CA VAL A 95 -2.59 34.10 3.21
C VAL A 95 -2.77 35.51 2.69
#